data_AF-A0A382NEC4-F1
#
_entry.id   AF-A0A382NEC4-F1
#
_cell.length_a   1.000
_cell.length_b   1.000
_cell.length_c   1.000
_cell.angle_alpha   90.00
_cell.angle_beta   90.00
_cell.angle_gamma   90.00
#
_symmetry.space_group_name_H-M   'P 1'
#
loop_
_entity.id
_entity.type
_entity.pdbx_description
1 polymer ?
#
loop_
_entity_poly.entity_id
_entity_poly.type
_entity_poly.pdbx_seq_one_letter_code
_entity_poly.pdbx_strand_id
1 'polypeptide(L)'
;VACIEEALELLNSGIDKTPILLLEGVFEKSELVLVAKHSLIVTVCNSIQLQWLLDADLNKPIDVFVKYDSGMGRLGFQDDSFIQAINLLEESKNIGEITLMTHFSSADDLGSSLTTKQIRNFDNTLYAEKYPGSLANSAAILKWSESHRDYVRPGIMLYGSSPFSDAKYQKNLIPAMTLSSVLISIKNLKKGQGIGYGSRFICPYDMQIGVVAIGYADG
;
A
#
# COMPACT_ATOMS: atom_id res chain seq x y z
N VAL A 1 -5.66 4.30 3.48
CA VAL A 1 -4.62 5.29 3.79
C VAL A 1 -3.60 4.67 4.74
N ALA A 2 -2.41 5.25 4.87
CA ALA A 2 -1.33 4.73 5.70
C ALA A 2 -1.48 5.11 7.18
N CYS A 3 -1.91 6.35 7.46
CA CYS A 3 -2.04 6.90 8.80
C CYS A 3 -3.36 7.64 9.01
N ILE A 4 -3.62 8.06 10.25
CA ILE A 4 -4.87 8.72 10.61
C ILE A 4 -4.95 10.14 10.05
N GLU A 5 -3.83 10.84 9.91
CA GLU A 5 -3.77 12.20 9.36
C GLU A 5 -4.30 12.23 7.92
N GLU A 6 -3.92 11.25 7.10
CA GLU A 6 -4.45 11.08 5.74
C GLU A 6 -5.96 10.80 5.75
N ALA A 7 -6.46 10.01 6.71
CA ALA A 7 -7.89 9.79 6.85
C ALA A 7 -8.64 11.08 7.19
N LEU A 8 -8.10 11.88 8.11
CA LEU A 8 -8.68 13.17 8.49
C LEU A 8 -8.65 14.16 7.32
N GLU A 9 -7.61 14.15 6.48
CA GLU A 9 -7.55 14.96 5.26
C GLU A 9 -8.69 14.61 4.30
N LEU A 10 -8.92 13.32 4.05
CA LEU A 10 -10.06 12.86 3.23
C LEU A 10 -11.40 13.32 3.79
N LEU A 11 -11.62 13.14 5.10
CA LEU A 11 -12.85 13.56 5.77
C LEU A 11 -13.06 15.07 5.66
N ASN A 12 -12.02 15.87 5.91
CA ASN A 12 -12.08 17.33 5.83
C ASN A 12 -12.32 17.82 4.39
N SER A 13 -11.96 17.03 3.38
CA SER A 13 -12.26 17.31 1.97
C SER A 13 -13.69 16.90 1.54
N GLY A 14 -14.48 16.32 2.44
CA GLY A 14 -15.87 15.91 2.20
C GLY A 14 -16.05 14.45 1.78
N ILE A 15 -15.02 13.62 1.91
CA ILE A 15 -15.09 12.16 1.66
C ILE A 15 -15.45 11.47 2.98
N ASP A 16 -16.67 11.69 3.46
CA ASP A 16 -17.16 11.20 4.77
C ASP A 16 -18.18 10.05 4.67
N LYS A 17 -18.62 9.70 3.46
CA LYS A 17 -19.55 8.58 3.19
C LYS A 17 -18.86 7.31 2.73
N THR A 18 -17.58 7.37 2.37
CA THR A 18 -16.81 6.22 1.91
C THR A 18 -16.06 5.61 3.08
N PRO A 19 -16.08 4.28 3.28
CA PRO A 19 -15.28 3.64 4.31
C PRO A 19 -13.79 3.90 4.11
N ILE A 20 -13.09 4.30 5.18
CA ILE A 20 -11.66 4.59 5.16
C ILE A 20 -10.94 3.57 6.04
N LEU A 21 -10.04 2.79 5.43
CA LEU A 21 -9.17 1.82 6.09
C LEU A 21 -7.80 2.43 6.39
N LEU A 22 -7.37 2.36 7.66
CA LEU A 22 -5.99 2.60 8.10
C LEU A 22 -5.18 1.30 7.90
N LEU A 23 -4.32 1.25 6.88
CA LEU A 23 -3.60 0.04 6.43
C LEU A 23 -2.52 -0.44 7.41
N GLU A 24 -2.03 0.45 8.26
CA GLU A 24 -1.01 0.17 9.28
C GLU A 24 -1.61 0.12 10.70
N GLY A 25 -2.91 0.39 10.82
CA GLY A 25 -3.60 0.51 12.10
C GLY A 25 -3.43 1.88 12.72
N VAL A 26 -3.53 1.93 14.04
CA VAL A 26 -3.22 3.12 14.85
C VAL A 26 -1.78 3.07 15.37
N PHE A 27 -1.16 4.23 15.56
CA PHE A 27 0.19 4.36 16.09
C PHE A 27 0.23 4.69 17.58
N GLU A 28 -0.88 5.15 18.14
CA GLU A 28 -1.04 5.42 19.56
C GLU A 28 -2.48 5.10 20.04
N LYS A 29 -2.64 4.79 21.33
CA LYS A 29 -3.96 4.43 21.89
C LYS A 29 -4.99 5.57 21.75
N SER A 30 -4.55 6.83 21.82
CA SER A 30 -5.40 8.02 21.69
C SER A 30 -6.11 8.14 20.34
N GLU A 31 -5.51 7.61 19.27
CA GLU A 31 -6.11 7.62 17.93
C GLU A 31 -7.43 6.83 17.87
N LEU A 32 -7.63 5.85 18.76
CA LEU A 32 -8.88 5.06 18.80
C LEU A 32 -10.12 5.92 19.06
N VAL A 33 -9.97 7.05 19.75
CA VAL A 33 -11.07 8.01 19.95
C VAL A 33 -11.50 8.61 18.61
N LEU A 34 -10.53 8.94 17.74
CA LEU A 34 -10.80 9.49 16.41
C LEU A 34 -11.33 8.41 15.47
N VAL A 35 -10.77 7.20 15.52
CA VAL A 35 -11.27 6.03 14.78
C VAL A 35 -12.75 5.80 15.08
N ALA A 36 -13.11 5.72 16.35
CA ALA A 36 -14.50 5.57 16.76
C ALA A 36 -15.31 6.78 16.31
N LYS A 37 -14.90 8.02 16.61
CA LYS A 37 -15.65 9.23 16.22
C LYS A 37 -16.00 9.26 14.73
N HIS A 38 -15.07 8.87 13.87
CA HIS A 38 -15.20 8.96 12.41
C HIS A 38 -15.58 7.64 11.72
N SER A 39 -15.88 6.58 12.48
CA SER A 39 -16.19 5.25 11.93
C SER A 39 -15.10 4.74 10.97
N LEU A 40 -13.83 4.98 11.31
CA LEU A 40 -12.71 4.47 10.51
C LEU A 40 -12.57 2.96 10.74
N ILE A 41 -12.11 2.26 9.70
CA ILE A 41 -11.73 0.85 9.78
C ILE A 41 -10.25 0.79 10.08
N VAL A 42 -9.82 -0.08 11.00
CA VAL A 42 -8.42 -0.17 11.41
C VAL A 42 -7.83 -1.53 11.14
N THR A 43 -6.57 -1.55 10.71
CA THR A 43 -5.80 -2.78 10.67
C THR A 43 -5.22 -3.08 12.06
N VAL A 44 -5.28 -4.34 12.49
CA VAL A 44 -4.57 -4.84 13.68
C VAL A 44 -3.43 -5.72 13.20
N CYS A 45 -2.20 -5.29 13.44
CA CYS A 45 -1.01 -5.99 12.91
C CYS A 45 0.04 -6.36 13.95
N ASN A 46 -0.17 -6.01 15.22
CA ASN A 46 0.69 -6.39 16.33
C ASN A 46 -0.06 -6.43 17.67
N SER A 47 0.56 -7.02 18.69
CA SER A 47 -0.03 -7.22 20.02
C SER A 47 -0.33 -5.92 20.76
N ILE A 48 0.43 -4.84 20.52
CA ILE A 48 0.21 -3.54 21.16
C ILE A 48 -1.11 -2.92 20.66
N GLN A 49 -1.31 -2.89 19.34
CA GLN A 49 -2.56 -2.43 18.74
C GLN A 49 -3.75 -3.27 19.19
N LEU A 50 -3.59 -4.60 19.24
CA LEU A 50 -4.61 -5.50 19.77
C LEU A 50 -4.98 -5.12 21.20
N GLN A 51 -3.99 -4.97 22.09
CA GLN A 51 -4.25 -4.64 23.48
C GLN A 51 -4.93 -3.27 23.63
N TRP A 52 -4.51 -2.28 22.86
CA TRP A 52 -5.18 -0.97 22.85
C TRP A 52 -6.65 -1.06 22.47
N LEU A 53 -6.99 -1.90 21.49
CA LEU A 53 -8.37 -2.14 21.07
C LEU A 53 -9.19 -2.88 22.13
N LEU A 54 -8.63 -3.90 22.76
CA LEU A 54 -9.31 -4.64 23.83
C LEU A 54 -9.57 -3.76 25.06
N ASP A 55 -8.62 -2.89 25.41
CA ASP A 55 -8.69 -1.99 26.57
C ASP A 55 -9.41 -0.66 26.29
N ALA A 56 -9.89 -0.45 25.06
CA ALA A 56 -10.56 0.79 24.71
C ALA A 56 -11.97 0.84 25.33
N ASP A 57 -12.38 2.03 25.78
CA ASP A 57 -13.77 2.28 26.13
C ASP A 57 -14.43 2.99 24.94
N LEU A 58 -14.96 2.18 24.02
CA LEU A 58 -15.58 2.68 22.79
C LEU A 58 -17.10 2.73 22.95
N ASN A 59 -17.69 3.86 22.56
CA ASN A 59 -19.15 4.03 22.55
C ASN A 59 -19.84 3.22 21.45
N LYS A 60 -19.08 2.77 20.45
CA LYS A 60 -19.56 1.89 19.37
C LYS A 60 -18.44 0.94 18.94
N PRO A 61 -18.79 -0.29 18.52
CA PRO A 61 -17.80 -1.20 17.93
C PRO A 61 -17.16 -0.60 16.68
N ILE A 62 -15.95 -1.04 16.38
CA ILE A 62 -15.22 -0.68 15.17
C ILE A 62 -14.91 -1.92 14.34
N ASP A 63 -14.94 -1.76 13.02
CA ASP A 63 -14.58 -2.82 12.09
C ASP A 63 -13.06 -2.90 11.96
N VAL A 64 -12.54 -4.14 11.86
CA VAL A 64 -11.10 -4.38 11.87
C VAL A 64 -10.65 -5.28 10.74
N PHE A 65 -9.45 -4.98 10.24
CA PHE A 65 -8.69 -5.84 9.35
C PHE A 65 -7.58 -6.52 10.16
N VAL A 66 -7.63 -7.83 10.38
CA VAL A 66 -6.57 -8.55 11.08
C VAL A 66 -5.50 -8.96 10.08
N LYS A 67 -4.28 -8.46 10.28
CA LYS A 67 -3.20 -8.67 9.32
C LYS A 67 -2.42 -9.94 9.64
N TYR A 68 -2.43 -10.89 8.71
CA TYR A 68 -1.58 -12.07 8.69
C TYR A 68 -0.31 -11.79 7.90
N ASP A 69 0.85 -12.06 8.49
CA ASP A 69 2.10 -12.10 7.75
C ASP A 69 2.27 -13.47 7.07
N SER A 70 1.87 -13.53 5.79
CA SER A 70 1.98 -14.75 4.98
C SER A 70 3.40 -15.00 4.44
N GLY A 71 4.36 -14.10 4.70
CA GLY A 71 5.74 -14.20 4.23
C GLY A 71 6.36 -12.91 3.71
N MET A 72 5.77 -11.74 3.99
CA MET A 72 6.37 -10.44 3.65
C MET A 72 7.37 -9.99 4.73
N GLY A 73 7.17 -10.38 5.98
CA GLY A 73 8.11 -10.09 7.07
C GLY A 73 8.13 -8.62 7.53
N ARG A 74 7.06 -7.85 7.26
CA ARG A 74 6.99 -6.42 7.61
C ARG A 74 6.01 -6.12 8.73
N LEU A 75 4.74 -6.50 8.56
CA LEU A 75 3.66 -6.27 9.53
C LEU A 75 2.68 -7.45 9.47
N GLY A 76 2.08 -7.77 10.62
CA GLY A 76 1.08 -8.83 10.74
C GLY A 76 1.51 -9.90 11.73
N PHE A 77 0.52 -10.63 12.23
CA PHE A 77 0.72 -11.78 13.11
C PHE A 77 1.11 -13.02 12.30
N GLN A 78 1.78 -13.95 12.96
CA GLN A 78 2.13 -15.26 12.40
C GLN A 78 1.50 -16.37 13.22
N ASP A 79 1.06 -17.43 12.55
CA ASP A 79 0.62 -18.71 13.11
C ASP A 79 -0.25 -18.56 14.37
N ASP A 80 0.21 -19.06 15.52
CA ASP A 80 -0.55 -19.06 16.78
C ASP A 80 -0.93 -17.64 17.25
N SER A 81 -0.09 -16.65 17.01
CA SER A 81 -0.39 -15.26 17.39
C SER A 81 -1.53 -14.65 16.56
N PHE A 82 -1.69 -15.10 15.31
CA PHE A 82 -2.80 -14.69 14.46
C PHE A 82 -4.11 -15.31 14.95
N ILE A 83 -4.08 -16.60 15.30
CA ILE A 83 -5.23 -17.31 15.87
C ILE A 83 -5.66 -16.67 17.19
N GLN A 84 -4.70 -16.41 18.08
CA GLN A 84 -4.96 -15.77 19.37
C GLN A 84 -5.56 -14.38 19.20
N ALA A 85 -5.02 -13.56 18.28
CA ALA A 85 -5.55 -12.23 18.02
C ALA A 85 -7.01 -12.27 17.57
N ILE A 86 -7.36 -13.17 16.66
CA ILE A 86 -8.75 -13.32 16.19
C ILE A 86 -9.67 -13.74 17.34
N ASN A 87 -9.31 -14.77 18.12
CA ASN A 87 -10.13 -15.23 19.25
C ASN A 87 -10.41 -14.11 20.26
N LEU A 88 -9.40 -13.31 20.60
CA LEU A 88 -9.58 -12.18 21.52
C LEU A 88 -10.46 -11.08 20.93
N LEU A 89 -10.35 -10.83 19.62
CA LEU A 89 -11.19 -9.84 18.94
C LEU A 89 -12.66 -10.30 18.85
N GLU A 90 -12.91 -11.59 18.64
CA GLU A 90 -14.28 -12.16 18.62
C GLU A 90 -15.02 -12.00 19.96
N GLU A 91 -14.29 -12.12 21.07
CA GLU A 91 -14.85 -11.99 22.41
C GLU A 91 -15.03 -10.52 22.85
N SER A 92 -14.49 -9.57 22.08
CA SER A 92 -14.47 -8.17 22.46
C SER A 92 -15.73 -7.42 22.01
N LYS A 93 -16.38 -6.74 22.95
CA LYS A 93 -17.49 -5.81 22.67
C LYS A 93 -17.09 -4.61 21.79
N ASN A 94 -15.79 -4.35 21.64
CA ASN A 94 -15.27 -3.22 20.89
C ASN A 94 -15.19 -3.50 19.38
N ILE A 95 -15.40 -4.74 18.96
CA ILE A 95 -15.21 -5.16 17.58
C ILE A 95 -16.56 -5.40 16.91
N GLY A 96 -16.72 -4.80 15.73
CA GLY A 96 -17.84 -5.04 14.82
C GLY A 96 -17.48 -6.19 13.89
N GLU A 97 -17.19 -5.87 12.64
CA GLU A 97 -16.81 -6.85 11.62
C GLU A 97 -15.30 -7.15 11.63
N ILE A 98 -14.95 -8.41 11.34
CA ILE A 98 -13.57 -8.86 11.16
C ILE A 98 -13.36 -9.20 9.68
N THR A 99 -12.31 -8.63 9.08
CA THR A 99 -11.79 -9.00 7.76
C THR A 99 -10.33 -9.44 7.89
N LEU A 100 -9.92 -10.48 7.17
CA LEU A 100 -8.53 -10.94 7.17
C LEU A 100 -7.74 -10.29 6.06
N MET A 101 -6.51 -9.89 6.34
CA MET A 101 -5.66 -9.19 5.38
C MET A 101 -4.25 -9.77 5.34
N THR A 102 -3.67 -9.86 4.14
CA THR A 102 -2.21 -10.03 3.98
C THR A 102 -1.70 -9.15 2.85
N HIS A 103 -0.39 -9.14 2.60
CA HIS A 103 0.20 -8.42 1.48
C HIS A 103 1.33 -9.22 0.82
N PHE A 104 1.36 -9.21 -0.52
CA PHE A 104 2.38 -9.93 -1.27
C PHE A 104 3.69 -9.16 -1.33
N SER A 105 4.81 -9.86 -1.17
CA SER A 105 6.16 -9.31 -1.26
C SER A 105 6.71 -9.26 -2.69
N SER A 106 6.20 -10.12 -3.59
CA SER A 106 6.75 -10.32 -4.94
C SER A 106 5.68 -10.68 -5.98
N ALA A 107 4.49 -10.08 -5.89
CA ALA A 107 3.41 -10.32 -6.86
C ALA A 107 3.76 -9.82 -8.27
N ASP A 108 4.73 -8.92 -8.40
CA ASP A 108 5.30 -8.41 -9.64
C ASP A 108 6.39 -9.32 -10.25
N ASP A 109 7.01 -10.20 -9.46
CA ASP A 109 7.99 -11.18 -9.95
C ASP A 109 7.30 -12.50 -10.34
N LEU A 110 7.06 -12.65 -11.65
CA LEU A 110 6.42 -13.85 -12.23
C LEU A 110 7.28 -15.13 -12.13
N GLY A 111 8.59 -14.99 -11.91
CA GLY A 111 9.49 -16.13 -11.71
C GLY A 111 9.51 -16.63 -10.27
N SER A 112 9.03 -15.82 -9.33
CA SER A 112 9.01 -16.14 -7.91
C SER A 112 7.84 -17.05 -7.54
N SER A 113 8.13 -18.08 -6.73
CA SER A 113 7.09 -18.92 -6.12
C SER A 113 6.49 -18.31 -4.85
N LEU A 114 7.00 -17.16 -4.39
CA LEU A 114 6.61 -16.56 -3.11
C LEU A 114 5.13 -16.18 -3.09
N THR A 115 4.60 -15.57 -4.15
CA THR A 115 3.18 -15.16 -4.20
C THR A 115 2.24 -16.35 -4.02
N THR A 116 2.48 -17.45 -4.74
CA THR A 116 1.68 -18.67 -4.57
C THR A 116 1.84 -19.29 -3.18
N LYS A 117 3.04 -19.24 -2.59
CA LYS A 117 3.25 -19.69 -1.20
C LYS A 117 2.48 -18.81 -0.20
N GLN A 118 2.50 -17.49 -0.36
CA GLN A 118 1.77 -16.56 0.48
C GLN A 118 0.25 -16.77 0.38
N ILE A 119 -0.29 -17.04 -0.82
CA ILE A 119 -1.69 -17.40 -1.02
C ILE A 119 -2.02 -18.66 -0.22
N ARG A 120 -1.23 -19.73 -0.38
CA ARG A 120 -1.46 -20.99 0.36
C ARG A 120 -1.34 -20.81 1.87
N ASN A 121 -0.35 -20.04 2.34
CA ASN A 121 -0.19 -19.77 3.77
C ASN A 121 -1.43 -19.09 4.33
N PHE A 122 -1.99 -18.11 3.60
CA PHE A 122 -3.22 -17.44 3.99
C PHE A 122 -4.41 -18.42 3.97
N ASP A 123 -4.58 -19.19 2.90
CA ASP A 123 -5.70 -20.12 2.73
C ASP A 123 -5.67 -21.27 3.75
N ASN A 124 -4.48 -21.64 4.25
CA ASN A 124 -4.32 -22.65 5.29
C ASN A 124 -4.58 -22.12 6.72
N THR A 125 -4.85 -20.83 6.90
CA THR A 125 -5.22 -20.32 8.23
C THR A 125 -6.61 -20.83 8.63
N LEU A 126 -6.81 -21.13 9.91
CA LEU A 126 -8.08 -21.67 10.45
C LEU A 126 -9.31 -20.82 10.09
N TYR A 127 -9.10 -19.52 9.85
CA TYR A 127 -10.16 -18.54 9.69
C TYR A 127 -10.35 -18.08 8.24
N ALA A 128 -9.57 -18.59 7.29
CA ALA A 128 -9.59 -18.15 5.89
C ALA A 128 -10.98 -18.27 5.25
N GLU A 129 -11.76 -19.28 5.62
CA GLU A 129 -13.13 -19.50 5.12
C GLU A 129 -14.20 -18.86 6.01
N LYS A 130 -13.85 -18.43 7.22
CA LYS A 130 -14.81 -17.87 8.19
C LYS A 130 -15.09 -16.39 7.96
N TYR A 131 -14.08 -15.63 7.54
CA TYR A 131 -14.17 -14.18 7.38
C TYR A 131 -13.85 -13.73 5.95
N PRO A 132 -14.33 -12.54 5.55
CA PRO A 132 -13.89 -11.90 4.32
C PRO A 132 -12.36 -11.77 4.23
N GLY A 133 -11.82 -11.84 3.03
CA GLY A 133 -10.39 -11.76 2.76
C GLY A 133 -9.98 -10.53 1.96
N SER A 134 -8.75 -10.04 2.20
CA SER A 134 -8.11 -9.01 1.38
C SER A 134 -6.62 -9.31 1.18
N LEU A 135 -6.26 -9.74 -0.03
CA LEU A 135 -4.89 -10.14 -0.37
C LEU A 135 -4.32 -9.23 -1.46
N ALA A 136 -5.05 -9.12 -2.57
CA ALA A 136 -4.53 -8.62 -3.84
C ALA A 136 -4.18 -7.12 -3.82
N ASN A 137 -2.91 -6.80 -4.07
CA ASN A 137 -2.45 -5.47 -4.50
C ASN A 137 -2.52 -5.33 -6.03
N SER A 138 -2.06 -4.22 -6.63
CA SER A 138 -2.12 -4.00 -8.08
C SER A 138 -1.55 -5.15 -8.92
N ALA A 139 -0.42 -5.73 -8.53
CA ALA A 139 0.21 -6.82 -9.27
C ALA A 139 -0.61 -8.11 -9.18
N ALA A 140 -1.12 -8.41 -7.99
CA ALA A 140 -2.05 -9.51 -7.74
C ALA A 140 -3.37 -9.38 -8.49
N ILE A 141 -3.92 -8.16 -8.59
CA ILE A 141 -5.12 -7.89 -9.38
C ILE A 141 -4.92 -8.27 -10.84
N LEU A 142 -3.78 -7.90 -11.42
CA LEU A 142 -3.50 -8.11 -12.84
C LEU A 142 -3.10 -9.54 -13.20
N LYS A 143 -2.52 -10.31 -12.26
CA LYS A 143 -1.90 -11.60 -12.60
C LYS A 143 -2.36 -12.81 -11.77
N TRP A 144 -2.84 -12.59 -10.55
CA TRP A 144 -3.07 -13.64 -9.56
C TRP A 144 -4.55 -13.65 -9.16
N SER A 145 -5.43 -13.99 -10.10
CA SER A 145 -6.89 -13.95 -9.91
C SER A 145 -7.36 -14.83 -8.75
N GLU A 146 -6.64 -15.91 -8.45
CA GLU A 146 -6.89 -16.78 -7.31
C GLU A 146 -6.64 -16.11 -5.95
N SER A 147 -6.03 -14.92 -5.93
CA SER A 147 -5.88 -14.10 -4.71
C SER A 147 -6.98 -13.05 -4.56
N HIS A 148 -7.89 -12.96 -5.54
CA HIS A 148 -9.05 -12.08 -5.42
C HIS A 148 -9.98 -12.69 -4.38
N ARG A 149 -10.28 -11.90 -3.37
CA ARG A 149 -11.23 -12.22 -2.30
C ARG A 149 -12.25 -11.09 -2.28
N ASP A 150 -12.94 -10.91 -1.17
CA ASP A 150 -13.97 -9.90 -0.96
C ASP A 150 -13.47 -8.48 -1.23
N TYR A 151 -12.21 -8.19 -0.86
CA TYR A 151 -11.60 -6.88 -1.08
C TYR A 151 -10.25 -6.97 -1.81
N VAL A 152 -10.14 -6.25 -2.93
CA VAL A 152 -8.86 -5.98 -3.59
C VAL A 152 -8.38 -4.56 -3.28
N ARG A 153 -7.06 -4.34 -3.26
CA ARG A 153 -6.43 -3.06 -2.88
C ARG A 153 -5.55 -2.50 -4.01
N PRO A 154 -6.16 -2.00 -5.11
CA PRO A 154 -5.40 -1.39 -6.19
C PRO A 154 -4.74 -0.10 -5.70
N GLY A 155 -3.43 0.03 -5.92
CA GLY A 155 -2.66 1.24 -5.62
C GLY A 155 -2.15 1.84 -6.92
N ILE A 156 -0.91 1.49 -7.30
CA ILE A 156 -0.22 2.05 -8.47
C ILE A 156 -1.01 1.96 -9.79
N MET A 157 -1.85 0.93 -9.97
CA MET A 157 -2.65 0.77 -11.19
C MET A 157 -3.79 1.79 -11.31
N LEU A 158 -4.29 2.35 -10.19
CA LEU A 158 -5.30 3.42 -10.23
C LEU A 158 -4.74 4.70 -10.86
N TYR A 159 -3.42 4.90 -10.78
CA TYR A 159 -2.72 6.04 -11.39
C TYR A 159 -2.24 5.74 -12.81
N GLY A 160 -2.66 4.61 -13.38
CA GLY A 160 -2.31 4.24 -14.73
C GLY A 160 -0.89 3.72 -14.91
N SER A 161 -0.23 3.26 -13.83
CA SER A 161 1.12 2.73 -13.89
C SER A 161 1.12 1.22 -13.61
N SER A 162 1.74 0.46 -14.52
CA SER A 162 1.93 -0.98 -14.37
C SER A 162 2.87 -1.29 -13.20
N PRO A 163 2.56 -2.28 -12.34
CA PRO A 163 3.49 -2.81 -11.36
C PRO A 163 4.52 -3.79 -11.98
N PHE A 164 4.39 -4.13 -13.26
CA PHE A 164 5.31 -5.00 -14.00
C PHE A 164 6.14 -4.22 -15.01
N SER A 165 7.36 -4.70 -15.27
CA SER A 165 8.24 -4.19 -16.33
C SER A 165 7.79 -4.57 -17.76
N ASP A 166 7.01 -5.65 -17.90
CA ASP A 166 6.48 -6.07 -19.20
C ASP A 166 5.37 -5.13 -19.68
N ALA A 167 5.60 -4.49 -20.82
CA ALA A 167 4.72 -3.50 -21.44
C ALA A 167 3.29 -4.00 -21.68
N LYS A 168 3.05 -5.32 -21.75
CA LYS A 168 1.68 -5.85 -21.91
C LYS A 168 0.76 -5.48 -20.74
N TYR A 169 1.29 -5.34 -19.53
CA TYR A 169 0.52 -4.98 -18.34
C TYR A 169 0.18 -3.49 -18.28
N GLN A 170 0.89 -2.66 -19.05
CA GLN A 170 0.62 -1.23 -19.19
C GLN A 170 -0.54 -0.93 -20.15
N LYS A 171 -0.85 -1.83 -21.10
CA LYS A 171 -1.76 -1.55 -22.24
C LYS A 171 -3.16 -1.09 -21.85
N ASN A 172 -3.67 -1.55 -20.71
CA ASN A 172 -5.03 -1.24 -20.24
C ASN A 172 -5.04 -0.18 -19.13
N LEU A 173 -3.90 0.46 -18.85
CA LEU A 173 -3.73 1.45 -17.80
C LEU A 173 -3.48 2.81 -18.45
N ILE A 174 -4.33 3.79 -18.14
CA ILE A 174 -4.24 5.15 -18.67
C ILE A 174 -3.47 6.02 -17.67
N PRO A 175 -2.26 6.52 -17.99
CA PRO A 175 -1.47 7.32 -17.07
C PRO A 175 -2.23 8.55 -16.57
N ALA A 176 -2.29 8.71 -15.25
CA ALA A 176 -3.00 9.83 -14.61
C ALA A 176 -2.12 11.08 -14.45
N MET A 177 -0.79 10.92 -14.43
CA MET A 177 0.17 12.00 -14.17
C MET A 177 0.97 12.33 -15.43
N THR A 178 1.13 13.62 -15.71
CA THR A 178 2.09 14.13 -16.71
C THR A 178 3.05 15.09 -16.03
N LEU A 179 4.34 14.73 -16.01
CA LEU A 179 5.42 15.63 -15.60
C LEU A 179 5.96 16.33 -16.84
N SER A 180 5.87 17.66 -16.89
CA SER A 180 6.32 18.46 -18.04
C SER A 180 7.14 19.66 -17.56
N SER A 181 8.06 20.12 -18.41
CA SER A 181 8.94 21.26 -18.14
C SER A 181 9.32 21.94 -19.46
N VAL A 182 10.15 22.98 -19.38
CA VAL A 182 10.57 23.81 -20.51
C VAL A 182 12.09 23.89 -20.60
N LEU A 183 12.60 24.12 -21.82
CA LEU A 183 13.99 24.48 -22.02
C LEU A 183 14.23 25.92 -21.57
N ILE A 184 15.19 26.13 -20.67
CA ILE A 184 15.55 27.46 -20.14
C ILE A 184 16.89 27.97 -20.67
N SER A 185 17.68 27.11 -21.30
CA SER A 185 18.92 27.51 -21.96
C SER A 185 19.26 26.52 -23.07
N ILE A 186 19.84 27.01 -24.16
CA ILE A 186 20.43 26.19 -25.21
C ILE A 186 21.87 26.67 -25.40
N LYS A 187 22.84 25.75 -25.35
CA LYS A 187 24.27 26.03 -25.52
C LYS A 187 24.86 25.17 -26.63
N ASN A 188 25.72 25.76 -27.47
CA ASN A 188 26.54 24.99 -28.41
C ASN A 188 27.84 24.59 -27.70
N LEU A 189 28.12 23.29 -27.60
CA LEU A 189 29.37 22.76 -27.05
C LEU A 189 30.16 22.03 -28.14
N LYS A 190 31.48 22.08 -28.02
CA LYS A 190 32.45 21.45 -28.92
C LYS A 190 32.82 20.04 -28.44
N LYS A 191 33.29 19.22 -29.39
CA LYS A 191 33.92 17.93 -29.08
C LYS A 191 34.96 18.07 -27.96
N GLY A 192 34.89 17.18 -26.98
CA GLY A 192 35.83 17.14 -25.85
C GLY A 192 35.45 18.02 -24.64
N GLN A 193 34.42 18.87 -24.73
CA GLN A 193 33.93 19.63 -23.57
C GLN A 193 33.09 18.75 -22.64
N GLY A 194 33.24 18.95 -21.32
CA GLY A 194 32.49 18.24 -20.29
C GLY A 194 31.16 18.92 -19.92
N ILE A 195 30.19 18.12 -19.49
CA ILE A 195 28.86 18.59 -19.05
C ILE A 195 28.62 18.22 -17.58
N GLY A 196 28.13 19.20 -16.82
CA GLY A 196 27.65 19.01 -15.45
C GLY A 196 28.75 18.75 -14.42
N TYR A 197 28.33 18.40 -13.21
CA TYR A 197 29.25 18.11 -12.10
C TYR A 197 30.11 16.88 -12.41
N GLY A 198 31.43 17.01 -12.17
CA GLY A 198 32.41 15.96 -12.42
C GLY A 198 32.66 15.65 -13.90
N SER A 199 32.02 16.37 -14.84
CA SER A 199 32.20 16.18 -16.29
C SER A 199 32.08 14.71 -16.73
N ARG A 200 31.13 13.97 -16.14
CA ARG A 200 30.94 12.53 -16.44
C ARG A 200 30.53 12.26 -17.88
N PHE A 201 29.91 13.25 -18.53
CA PHE A 201 29.65 13.23 -19.96
C PHE A 201 30.62 14.20 -20.66
N ILE A 202 31.32 13.68 -21.67
CA ILE A 202 32.20 14.46 -22.54
C ILE A 202 31.61 14.45 -23.95
N CYS A 203 31.45 15.62 -24.56
CA CYS A 203 30.86 15.76 -25.89
C CYS A 203 31.65 14.95 -26.93
N PRO A 204 31.05 13.93 -27.60
CA PRO A 204 31.74 13.10 -28.59
C PRO A 204 31.98 13.82 -29.93
N TYR A 205 31.19 14.86 -30.20
CA TYR A 205 31.25 15.76 -31.36
C TYR A 205 30.62 17.12 -30.97
N ASP A 206 30.68 18.09 -31.87
CA ASP A 206 30.03 19.40 -31.68
C ASP A 206 28.51 19.24 -31.62
N MET A 207 27.86 19.69 -30.54
CA MET A 207 26.43 19.46 -30.32
C MET A 207 25.75 20.59 -29.54
N GLN A 208 24.42 20.65 -29.65
CA GLN A 208 23.56 21.53 -28.87
C GLN A 208 23.09 20.84 -27.60
N ILE A 209 23.19 21.55 -26.48
CA ILE A 209 22.75 21.10 -25.16
C ILE A 209 21.61 21.99 -24.68
N GLY A 210 20.45 21.39 -24.46
CA GLY A 210 19.30 22.02 -23.80
C GLY A 210 19.36 21.81 -22.29
N VAL A 211 19.07 22.86 -21.53
CA VAL A 211 18.88 22.79 -20.07
C VAL A 211 17.39 22.85 -19.79
N VAL A 212 16.87 21.81 -19.14
CA VAL A 212 15.46 21.70 -18.74
C VAL A 212 15.31 22.29 -17.33
N ALA A 213 14.22 23.04 -17.08
CA ALA A 213 13.88 23.56 -15.76
C ALA A 213 13.30 22.48 -14.83
N ILE A 214 14.14 21.53 -14.46
CA ILE A 214 13.82 20.47 -13.50
C ILE A 214 15.10 19.88 -12.92
N GLY A 215 15.06 19.47 -11.66
CA GLY A 215 16.15 18.79 -10.97
C GLY A 215 15.64 17.82 -9.90
N TYR A 216 16.57 17.19 -9.20
CA TYR A 216 16.25 16.19 -8.17
C TYR A 216 15.45 16.75 -6.98
N ALA A 217 15.40 18.08 -6.81
CA ALA A 217 14.63 18.71 -5.73
C ALA A 217 13.13 18.78 -6.06
N ASP A 218 12.75 18.56 -7.32
CA ASP A 218 11.36 18.57 -7.77
C ASP A 218 10.67 17.20 -7.59
N GLY A 219 11.44 16.14 -7.32
CA GLY A 219 10.95 14.76 -7.16
C GLY A 219 11.97 13.70 -7.53
#